data_AF-A0A7X9HGQ5-F1
#
_entry.id   AF-A0A7X9HGQ5-F1
#
_cell.length_a   1.000
_cell.length_b   1.000
_cell.length_c   1.000
_cell.angle_alpha   90.00
_cell.angle_beta   90.00
_cell.angle_gamma   90.00
#
_symmetry.space_group_name_H-M   'P 1'
#
loop_
_entity.id
_entity.type
_entity.pdbx_description
1 polymer ?
#
loop_
_entity_poly.entity_id
_entity_poly.type
_entity_poly.pdbx_seq_one_letter_code
_entity_poly.pdbx_strand_id
1 'polypeptide(L)'
;MDAHYLEVLVLIARDVHGFASKLCSAMETYAYVAVASFDQAQNVISYGNWAGNVPNDIVSRAPHAAYGKLGELVLQRAGIDGKLIMTPTAGNDLSFHWMGAVAQNGFIIAVSKWAQEHDRLLALLTLYNYVHHTLKLHHVGYRFPNRKEYVIANSRFGNGIRLDAVDHMRTYFPTEGDYYREHQWFPEGPYDEARHWDFVTDEPEDLLNFLAAAYGQSPVFFDDAGKNDPVGVVWVNAEDGTKLGVMARKTWWKVGEI
;
A
#
# COMPACT_ATOMS: atom_id res chain seq x y z
N MET A 1 12.31 -12.15 28.64
CA MET A 1 12.25 -11.80 27.21
C MET A 1 13.69 -11.61 26.78
N ASP A 2 14.18 -12.45 25.87
CA ASP A 2 15.56 -12.39 25.38
C ASP A 2 15.75 -11.14 24.50
N ALA A 3 16.94 -10.54 24.52
CA ALA A 3 17.27 -9.30 23.83
C ALA A 3 16.95 -9.36 22.32
N HIS A 4 17.12 -10.54 21.72
CA HIS A 4 16.75 -10.82 20.33
C HIS A 4 15.27 -10.54 20.03
N TYR A 5 14.34 -10.88 20.94
CA TYR A 5 12.91 -10.63 20.75
C TYR A 5 12.57 -9.14 20.78
N LEU A 6 13.28 -8.38 21.61
CA LEU A 6 13.09 -6.94 21.72
C LEU A 6 13.57 -6.23 20.44
N GLU A 7 14.71 -6.66 19.88
CA GLU A 7 15.22 -6.13 18.61
C GLU A 7 14.26 -6.39 17.45
N VAL A 8 13.73 -7.61 17.34
CA VAL A 8 12.73 -7.97 16.31
C VAL A 8 11.46 -7.12 16.48
N LEU A 9 10.98 -6.94 17.71
CA LEU A 9 9.82 -6.08 17.98
C LEU A 9 10.07 -4.61 17.61
N VAL A 10 11.27 -4.08 17.88
CA VAL A 10 11.64 -2.72 17.52
C VAL A 10 11.72 -2.55 16.00
N LEU A 11 12.29 -3.52 15.28
CA LEU A 11 12.32 -3.51 13.81
C LEU A 11 10.91 -3.55 13.22
N ILE A 12 10.05 -4.44 13.72
CA ILE A 12 8.64 -4.52 13.31
C ILE A 12 7.91 -3.20 13.59
N ALA A 13 8.04 -2.68 14.81
CA ALA A 13 7.34 -1.46 15.22
C ALA A 13 7.81 -0.22 14.46
N ARG A 14 9.11 -0.12 14.12
CA ARG A 14 9.64 1.06 13.43
C ARG A 14 9.45 0.98 11.92
N ASP A 15 9.85 -0.12 11.30
CA ASP A 15 10.05 -0.16 9.85
C ASP A 15 8.76 -0.61 9.12
N VAL A 16 8.07 -1.62 9.66
CA VAL A 16 6.84 -2.15 9.07
C VAL A 16 5.66 -1.23 9.39
N HIS A 17 5.48 -0.91 10.68
CA HIS A 17 4.36 -0.06 11.09
C HIS A 17 4.55 1.40 10.65
N GLY A 18 5.76 1.95 10.75
CA GLY A 18 6.06 3.31 10.27
C GLY A 18 5.77 3.48 8.78
N PHE A 19 6.13 2.50 7.95
CA PHE A 19 5.81 2.51 6.51
C PHE A 19 4.29 2.46 6.27
N ALA A 20 3.59 1.49 6.87
CA ALA A 20 2.14 1.38 6.72
C ALA A 20 1.42 2.65 7.20
N SER A 21 1.87 3.25 8.31
CA SER A 21 1.34 4.51 8.83
C SER A 21 1.51 5.65 7.85
N LYS A 22 2.69 5.78 7.22
CA LYS A 22 2.92 6.77 6.16
C LYS A 22 1.96 6.59 4.99
N LEU A 23 1.75 5.35 4.52
CA LEU A 23 0.83 5.08 3.41
C LEU A 23 -0.62 5.41 3.75
N CYS A 24 -1.08 5.02 4.94
CA CYS A 24 -2.43 5.32 5.42
C CYS A 24 -2.66 6.83 5.57
N SER A 25 -1.73 7.54 6.21
CA SER A 25 -1.81 9.00 6.37
C SER A 25 -1.80 9.71 5.03
N ALA A 26 -0.97 9.26 4.07
CA ALA A 26 -0.91 9.83 2.73
C ALA A 26 -2.20 9.66 1.93
N MET A 27 -2.96 8.60 2.22
CA MET A 27 -4.29 8.36 1.66
C MET A 27 -5.41 8.99 2.49
N GLU A 28 -5.08 9.71 3.57
CA GLU A 28 -6.02 10.34 4.51
C GLU A 28 -6.96 9.33 5.22
N THR A 29 -6.39 8.22 5.68
CA THR A 29 -7.15 7.11 6.27
C THR A 29 -6.35 6.41 7.38
N TYR A 30 -6.94 5.45 8.10
CA TYR A 30 -6.31 4.77 9.26
C TYR A 30 -6.65 3.27 9.45
N ALA A 31 -5.69 2.36 9.41
CA ALA A 31 -5.92 0.91 9.45
C ALA A 31 -5.25 0.31 10.68
N TYR A 32 -5.83 -0.73 11.26
CA TYR A 32 -5.11 -1.50 12.27
C TYR A 32 -4.23 -2.54 11.56
N VAL A 33 -2.93 -2.47 11.77
CA VAL A 33 -1.93 -3.36 11.17
C VAL A 33 -1.37 -4.24 12.26
N ALA A 34 -1.58 -5.55 12.12
CA ALA A 34 -1.00 -6.59 12.95
C ALA A 34 0.09 -7.31 12.16
N VAL A 35 1.20 -7.58 12.81
CA VAL A 35 2.39 -8.17 12.24
C VAL A 35 2.79 -9.36 13.10
N ALA A 36 3.21 -10.45 12.48
CA ALA A 36 3.86 -11.55 13.18
C ALA A 36 5.14 -11.96 12.48
N SER A 37 6.15 -12.25 13.29
CA SER A 37 7.37 -12.93 12.88
C SER A 37 7.56 -14.17 13.75
N PHE A 38 8.31 -15.13 13.22
CA PHE A 38 8.52 -16.41 13.87
C PHE A 38 10.00 -16.63 14.04
N ASP A 39 10.39 -17.10 15.21
CA ASP A 39 11.77 -17.51 15.45
C ASP A 39 12.05 -18.91 14.85
N GLN A 40 13.31 -19.34 14.96
CA GLN A 40 13.75 -20.66 14.49
C GLN A 40 13.02 -21.81 15.20
N ALA A 41 12.53 -21.58 16.43
CA ALA A 41 11.78 -22.54 17.22
C ALA A 41 10.27 -22.49 16.97
N GLN A 42 9.82 -21.72 15.97
CA GLN A 42 8.42 -21.49 15.61
C GLN A 42 7.58 -20.77 16.68
N ASN A 43 8.22 -20.08 17.64
CA ASN A 43 7.47 -19.18 18.52
C ASN A 43 7.04 -17.95 17.73
N VAL A 44 5.80 -17.52 17.96
CA VAL A 44 5.22 -16.35 17.29
C VAL A 44 5.43 -15.11 18.15
N ILE A 45 6.07 -14.12 17.55
CA ILE A 45 6.13 -12.76 18.08
C ILE A 45 5.15 -11.94 17.25
N SER A 46 4.20 -11.26 17.90
CA SER A 46 3.27 -10.39 17.20
C SER A 46 3.18 -9.00 17.81
N TYR A 47 2.93 -8.02 16.96
CA TYR A 47 2.73 -6.62 17.30
C TYR A 47 1.58 -6.08 16.46
N GLY A 48 0.68 -5.30 17.06
CA GLY A 48 -0.44 -4.71 16.37
C GLY A 48 -0.69 -3.29 16.84
N ASN A 49 -0.89 -2.36 15.90
CA ASN A 49 -1.21 -0.98 16.23
C ASN A 49 -1.94 -0.28 15.07
N TRP A 50 -2.61 0.82 15.37
CA TRP A 50 -3.23 1.67 14.36
C TRP A 50 -2.19 2.44 13.56
N ALA A 51 -2.31 2.42 12.23
CA ALA A 51 -1.51 3.12 11.24
C ALA A 51 -2.35 4.23 10.60
N GLY A 52 -1.78 5.41 10.36
CA GLY A 52 -2.45 6.53 9.70
C GLY A 52 -3.10 7.55 10.64
N ASN A 53 -4.11 8.28 10.15
CA ASN A 53 -4.76 9.39 10.84
C ASN A 53 -5.94 8.89 11.71
N VAL A 54 -5.63 8.28 12.85
CA VAL A 54 -6.61 7.63 13.73
C VAL A 54 -7.44 8.66 14.50
N PRO A 55 -8.79 8.55 14.51
CA PRO A 55 -9.64 9.37 15.38
C PRO A 55 -9.39 9.06 16.87
N ASN A 56 -9.41 10.09 17.72
CA ASN A 56 -9.14 9.95 19.17
C ASN A 56 -10.22 9.15 19.93
N ASP A 57 -11.42 9.04 19.39
CA ASP A 57 -12.61 8.45 20.01
C ASP A 57 -13.09 7.17 19.32
N ILE A 58 -12.18 6.50 18.60
CA ILE A 58 -12.55 5.33 17.81
C ILE A 58 -12.98 4.12 18.68
N VAL A 59 -14.18 3.62 18.42
CA VAL A 59 -14.65 2.29 18.89
C VAL A 59 -14.76 1.39 17.65
N SER A 60 -13.85 0.43 17.49
CA SER A 60 -13.76 -0.39 16.29
C SER A 60 -13.39 -1.85 16.55
N ARG A 61 -13.92 -2.74 15.71
CA ARG A 61 -13.55 -4.18 15.66
C ARG A 61 -12.30 -4.45 14.81
N ALA A 62 -11.70 -3.42 14.24
CA ALA A 62 -10.51 -3.53 13.39
C ALA A 62 -9.36 -4.33 14.03
N PRO A 63 -9.00 -4.13 15.32
CA PRO A 63 -7.97 -4.96 15.96
C PRO A 63 -8.32 -6.45 15.96
N HIS A 64 -9.58 -6.79 16.26
CA HIS A 64 -10.03 -8.19 16.29
C HIS A 64 -10.00 -8.80 14.88
N ALA A 65 -10.39 -8.05 13.86
CA ALA A 65 -10.33 -8.50 12.48
C ALA A 65 -8.90 -8.75 12.01
N ALA A 66 -7.96 -7.83 12.30
CA ALA A 66 -6.56 -7.98 11.92
C ALA A 66 -5.92 -9.21 12.60
N TYR A 67 -6.14 -9.39 13.91
CA TYR A 67 -5.63 -10.57 14.63
C TYR A 67 -6.30 -11.88 14.21
N GLY A 68 -7.59 -11.85 13.84
CA GLY A 68 -8.27 -13.02 13.26
C GLY A 68 -7.62 -13.48 11.95
N LYS A 69 -7.38 -12.56 11.02
CA LYS A 69 -6.68 -12.85 9.75
C LYS A 69 -5.22 -13.29 9.98
N LEU A 70 -4.54 -12.69 10.96
CA LEU A 70 -3.19 -13.11 11.36
C LEU A 70 -3.21 -14.56 11.87
N GLY A 71 -4.15 -14.90 12.74
CA GLY A 71 -4.33 -16.26 13.25
C GLY A 71 -4.60 -17.28 12.15
N GLU A 72 -5.40 -16.91 11.13
CA GLU A 72 -5.62 -17.75 9.95
C GLU A 72 -4.30 -18.14 9.27
N LEU A 73 -3.42 -17.17 9.01
CA LEU A 73 -2.13 -17.42 8.37
C LEU A 73 -1.12 -18.13 9.28
N VAL A 74 -1.17 -17.90 10.60
CA VAL A 74 -0.35 -18.65 11.57
C VAL A 74 -0.67 -20.14 11.52
N LEU A 75 -1.96 -20.51 11.45
CA LEU A 75 -2.39 -21.91 11.42
C LEU A 75 -2.05 -22.62 10.11
N GLN A 76 -1.97 -21.89 8.99
CA GLN A 76 -1.71 -22.44 7.66
C GLN A 76 -0.23 -22.65 7.33
N ARG A 77 0.68 -22.17 8.19
CA ARG A 77 2.12 -22.11 7.94
C ARG A 77 2.85 -23.46 7.98
N ALA A 78 2.17 -24.58 8.22
CA ALA A 78 2.79 -25.89 8.10
C ALA A 78 3.19 -26.19 6.63
N GLY A 79 4.42 -25.78 6.23
CA GLY A 79 5.05 -26.18 4.97
C GLY A 79 5.18 -25.11 3.87
N ILE A 80 5.27 -23.82 4.21
CA ILE A 80 5.27 -22.74 3.21
C ILE A 80 6.55 -21.91 3.28
N ASP A 81 7.66 -22.53 2.91
CA ASP A 81 8.91 -21.83 2.64
C ASP A 81 8.87 -21.20 1.24
N GLY A 82 9.15 -19.89 1.15
CA GLY A 82 9.31 -19.17 -0.12
C GLY A 82 8.04 -18.64 -0.79
N LYS A 83 6.87 -19.25 -0.57
CA LYS A 83 5.64 -18.86 -1.29
C LYS A 83 4.87 -17.74 -0.58
N LEU A 84 4.35 -16.80 -1.36
CA LEU A 84 3.38 -15.80 -0.92
C LEU A 84 2.03 -16.48 -0.66
N ILE A 85 1.47 -16.26 0.52
CA ILE A 85 0.10 -16.67 0.88
C ILE A 85 -0.69 -15.41 1.18
N MET A 86 -1.97 -15.40 0.83
CA MET A 86 -2.88 -14.31 1.17
C MET A 86 -4.19 -14.85 1.73
N THR A 87 -4.88 -14.03 2.52
CA THR A 87 -6.26 -14.31 2.89
C THR A 87 -7.24 -13.86 1.79
N PRO A 88 -8.40 -14.53 1.67
CA PRO A 88 -8.73 -15.78 2.36
C PRO A 88 -7.93 -16.97 1.83
N THR A 89 -7.58 -17.89 2.73
CA THR A 89 -6.86 -19.10 2.36
C THR A 89 -7.82 -20.11 1.74
N ALA A 90 -7.60 -20.48 0.48
CA ALA A 90 -8.45 -21.43 -0.22
C ALA A 90 -8.47 -22.79 0.50
N GLY A 91 -9.67 -23.37 0.66
CA GLY A 91 -9.85 -24.69 1.29
C GLY A 91 -9.70 -24.71 2.82
N ASN A 92 -9.64 -23.54 3.47
CA ASN A 92 -9.62 -23.45 4.93
C ASN A 92 -11.02 -23.11 5.47
N ASP A 93 -11.66 -24.08 6.13
CA ASP A 93 -12.98 -23.91 6.75
C ASP A 93 -13.00 -22.90 7.91
N LEU A 94 -11.83 -22.58 8.48
CA LEU A 94 -11.66 -21.55 9.49
C LEU A 94 -11.28 -20.19 8.89
N SER A 95 -11.23 -20.07 7.56
CA SER A 95 -10.92 -18.79 6.92
C SER A 95 -12.01 -17.78 7.22
N PHE A 96 -11.60 -16.56 7.58
CA PHE A 96 -12.57 -15.47 7.79
C PHE A 96 -13.16 -14.96 6.45
N HIS A 97 -12.80 -15.57 5.31
CA HIS A 97 -13.23 -15.22 3.96
C HIS A 97 -12.94 -13.76 3.55
N TRP A 98 -12.13 -13.05 4.34
CA TRP A 98 -11.83 -11.64 4.15
C TRP A 98 -10.36 -11.46 3.80
N MET A 99 -10.12 -10.68 2.74
CA MET A 99 -8.79 -10.35 2.28
C MET A 99 -8.13 -9.31 3.19
N GLY A 100 -6.80 -9.21 3.15
CA GLY A 100 -6.05 -8.19 3.88
C GLY A 100 -4.92 -8.71 4.75
N ALA A 101 -4.62 -10.01 4.72
CA ALA A 101 -3.38 -10.51 5.28
C ALA A 101 -2.53 -11.24 4.24
N VAL A 102 -1.22 -11.12 4.38
CA VAL A 102 -0.22 -11.74 3.52
C VAL A 102 0.88 -12.36 4.37
N ALA A 103 1.47 -13.45 3.89
CA ALA A 103 2.59 -14.10 4.54
C ALA A 103 3.62 -14.59 3.52
N GLN A 104 4.90 -14.40 3.85
CA GLN A 104 6.02 -14.94 3.09
C GLN A 104 7.27 -15.01 3.98
N ASN A 105 8.10 -16.04 3.79
CA ASN A 105 9.42 -16.18 4.44
C ASN A 105 9.40 -15.97 5.95
N GLY A 106 8.32 -16.44 6.55
CA GLY A 106 8.14 -16.43 7.97
C GLY A 106 7.64 -15.12 8.59
N PHE A 107 7.27 -14.16 7.76
CA PHE A 107 6.66 -12.90 8.16
C PHE A 107 5.19 -12.85 7.73
N ILE A 108 4.33 -12.28 8.58
CA ILE A 108 2.90 -12.13 8.34
C ILE A 108 2.52 -10.67 8.58
N ILE A 109 1.77 -10.08 7.65
CA ILE A 109 1.15 -8.78 7.82
C ILE A 109 -0.34 -8.95 7.62
N ALA A 110 -1.12 -8.51 8.60
CA ALA A 110 -2.58 -8.53 8.58
C ALA A 110 -3.12 -7.12 8.81
N VAL A 111 -4.00 -6.69 7.92
CA VAL A 111 -4.63 -5.38 7.93
C VAL A 111 -6.11 -5.53 8.24
N SER A 112 -6.61 -4.66 9.11
CA SER A 112 -8.03 -4.61 9.47
C SER A 112 -8.91 -4.11 8.32
N LYS A 113 -10.19 -4.49 8.35
CA LYS A 113 -11.17 -4.15 7.33
C LYS A 113 -11.42 -2.63 7.16
N TRP A 114 -10.89 -2.04 6.09
CA TRP A 114 -11.46 -0.86 5.41
C TRP A 114 -12.37 -1.28 4.25
N ALA A 115 -11.73 -1.87 3.25
CA ALA A 115 -12.27 -2.35 1.99
C ALA A 115 -11.26 -3.38 1.49
N GLN A 116 -11.74 -4.55 1.06
CA GLN A 116 -10.91 -5.76 0.97
C GLN A 116 -9.60 -5.57 0.19
N GLU A 117 -9.65 -4.83 -0.92
CA GLU A 117 -8.48 -4.63 -1.78
C GLU A 117 -7.53 -3.54 -1.30
N HIS A 118 -8.01 -2.54 -0.56
CA HIS A 118 -7.11 -1.59 0.12
C HIS A 118 -6.28 -2.31 1.18
N ASP A 119 -6.91 -3.15 2.00
CA ASP A 119 -6.23 -3.90 3.05
C ASP A 119 -5.15 -4.81 2.46
N ARG A 120 -5.51 -5.55 1.40
CA ARG A 120 -4.59 -6.49 0.75
C ARG A 120 -3.41 -5.76 0.14
N LEU A 121 -3.66 -4.68 -0.60
CA LEU A 121 -2.59 -3.93 -1.25
C LEU A 121 -1.67 -3.28 -0.22
N LEU A 122 -2.21 -2.75 0.88
CA LEU A 122 -1.41 -2.25 2.01
C LEU A 122 -0.55 -3.37 2.62
N ALA A 123 -1.11 -4.55 2.84
CA ALA A 123 -0.39 -5.69 3.40
C ALA A 123 0.76 -6.15 2.48
N LEU A 124 0.53 -6.23 1.17
CA LEU A 124 1.54 -6.58 0.16
C LEU A 124 2.68 -5.56 0.10
N LEU A 125 2.34 -4.26 0.01
CA LEU A 125 3.34 -3.19 -0.03
C LEU A 125 4.20 -3.17 1.24
N THR A 126 3.56 -3.38 2.40
CA THR A 126 4.27 -3.42 3.67
C THR A 126 5.18 -4.65 3.77
N LEU A 127 4.75 -5.80 3.23
CA LEU A 127 5.55 -7.03 3.21
C LEU A 127 6.76 -6.85 2.29
N TYR A 128 6.54 -6.32 1.09
CA TYR A 128 7.60 -6.03 0.14
C TYR A 128 8.62 -5.05 0.73
N ASN A 129 8.15 -3.95 1.32
CA ASN A 129 9.06 -2.97 1.95
C ASN A 129 9.84 -3.57 3.13
N TYR A 130 9.25 -4.49 3.90
CA TYR A 130 9.99 -5.18 4.97
C TYR A 130 11.08 -6.10 4.42
N VAL A 131 10.81 -6.84 3.35
CA VAL A 131 11.77 -7.80 2.77
C VAL A 131 12.89 -7.09 2.02
N HIS A 132 12.57 -6.01 1.29
CA HIS A 132 13.50 -5.37 0.37
C HIS A 132 14.04 -4.01 0.88
N HIS A 133 13.35 -3.35 1.82
CA HIS A 133 13.69 -2.00 2.33
C HIS A 133 13.89 -0.92 1.26
N THR A 134 13.17 -1.02 0.13
CA THR A 134 13.44 -0.19 -1.05
C THR A 134 12.36 0.82 -1.41
N LEU A 135 11.24 0.91 -0.66
CA LEU A 135 10.12 1.76 -1.08
C LEU A 135 10.15 3.15 -0.44
N LYS A 136 10.32 4.17 -1.27
CA LYS A 136 10.11 5.57 -0.88
C LYS A 136 8.90 6.14 -1.61
N LEU A 137 7.86 6.52 -0.86
CA LEU A 137 6.65 7.14 -1.43
C LEU A 137 6.99 8.49 -2.08
N HIS A 138 6.76 8.59 -3.39
CA HIS A 138 6.89 9.82 -4.17
C HIS A 138 5.62 10.66 -4.10
N HIS A 139 4.48 10.08 -4.48
CA HIS A 139 3.20 10.76 -4.33
C HIS A 139 2.03 9.79 -4.18
N VAL A 140 0.91 10.34 -3.74
CA VAL A 140 -0.40 9.72 -3.83
C VAL A 140 -1.22 10.48 -4.85
N GLY A 141 -1.68 9.79 -5.88
CA GLY A 141 -2.50 10.38 -6.93
C GLY A 141 -3.98 10.10 -6.76
N TYR A 142 -4.78 11.08 -7.14
CA TYR A 142 -6.24 11.05 -7.15
C TYR A 142 -6.73 11.47 -8.53
N ARG A 143 -7.34 10.54 -9.25
CA ARG A 143 -7.97 10.82 -10.54
C ARG A 143 -9.45 11.15 -10.32
N PHE A 144 -9.84 12.32 -10.79
CA PHE A 144 -11.21 12.80 -10.74
C PHE A 144 -11.95 12.48 -12.04
N PRO A 145 -13.23 12.09 -11.96
CA PRO A 145 -14.02 11.67 -13.12
C PRO A 145 -14.29 12.81 -14.10
N ASN A 146 -14.26 14.07 -13.63
CA ASN A 146 -14.52 15.23 -14.44
C ASN A 146 -13.77 16.48 -13.96
N ARG A 147 -13.67 17.47 -14.85
CA ARG A 147 -12.99 18.75 -14.60
C ARG A 147 -13.55 19.50 -13.39
N LYS A 148 -14.87 19.47 -13.20
CA LYS A 148 -15.53 20.21 -12.12
C LYS A 148 -15.06 19.70 -10.77
N GLU A 149 -15.02 18.40 -10.58
CA GLU A 149 -14.54 17.78 -9.34
C GLU A 149 -13.05 18.01 -9.12
N TYR A 150 -12.23 17.92 -10.16
CA TYR A 150 -10.81 18.28 -10.09
C TYR A 150 -10.59 19.74 -9.64
N VAL A 151 -11.34 20.70 -10.20
CA VAL A 151 -11.23 22.11 -9.81
C VAL A 151 -11.70 22.32 -8.36
N ILE A 152 -12.81 21.69 -7.96
CA ILE A 152 -13.31 21.75 -6.58
C ILE A 152 -12.27 21.17 -5.61
N ALA A 153 -11.71 20.00 -5.92
CA ALA A 153 -10.68 19.38 -5.11
C ALA A 153 -9.47 20.30 -4.99
N ASN A 154 -8.91 20.81 -6.09
CA ASN A 154 -7.76 21.72 -6.06
C ASN A 154 -8.04 22.99 -5.24
N SER A 155 -9.26 23.53 -5.28
CA SER A 155 -9.61 24.75 -4.51
C SER A 155 -9.57 24.56 -2.99
N ARG A 156 -9.61 23.32 -2.50
CA ARG A 156 -9.51 22.98 -1.07
C ARG A 156 -8.08 22.85 -0.57
N PHE A 157 -7.12 22.72 -1.48
CA PHE A 157 -5.70 22.62 -1.14
C PHE A 157 -5.01 23.96 -1.45
N GLY A 158 -3.88 24.21 -0.78
CA GLY A 158 -3.13 25.46 -0.91
C GLY A 158 -2.46 25.62 -2.30
N ASN A 159 -1.31 26.28 -2.33
CA ASN A 159 -0.59 26.53 -3.59
C ASN A 159 -0.07 25.23 -4.20
N GLY A 160 -0.80 24.68 -5.18
CA GLY A 160 -0.40 23.53 -5.98
C GLY A 160 0.49 23.92 -7.17
N ILE A 161 1.34 22.99 -7.59
CA ILE A 161 2.22 23.10 -8.75
C ILE A 161 1.56 22.36 -9.91
N ARG A 162 1.08 23.08 -10.92
CA ARG A 162 0.47 22.50 -12.11
C ARG A 162 1.55 22.10 -13.12
N LEU A 163 1.53 20.85 -13.57
CA LEU A 163 2.46 20.29 -14.54
C LEU A 163 1.69 19.44 -15.54
N ASP A 164 1.01 20.05 -16.50
CA ASP A 164 0.18 19.30 -17.46
C ASP A 164 0.98 18.21 -18.19
N ALA A 165 0.34 17.05 -18.38
CA ALA A 165 0.81 16.00 -19.26
C ALA A 165 0.10 16.11 -20.62
N VAL A 166 0.54 15.31 -21.60
CA VAL A 166 -0.05 15.32 -22.95
C VAL A 166 -1.53 14.97 -22.94
N ASP A 167 -1.93 14.05 -22.06
CA ASP A 167 -3.24 13.42 -22.01
C ASP A 167 -4.08 13.82 -20.79
N HIS A 168 -3.49 14.49 -19.79
CA HIS A 168 -4.20 14.91 -18.59
C HIS A 168 -3.65 16.17 -17.93
N MET A 169 -4.55 16.86 -17.23
CA MET A 169 -4.18 17.90 -16.29
C MET A 169 -3.74 17.26 -14.98
N ARG A 170 -2.61 17.71 -14.42
CA ARG A 170 -2.18 17.30 -13.08
C ARG A 170 -1.64 18.45 -12.25
N THR A 171 -1.99 18.44 -10.96
CA THR A 171 -1.51 19.39 -9.97
C THR A 171 -0.96 18.63 -8.79
N TYR A 172 0.23 19.02 -8.35
CA TYR A 172 0.89 18.46 -7.18
C TYR A 172 0.81 19.42 -6.00
N PHE A 173 0.58 18.90 -4.81
CA PHE A 173 0.59 19.63 -3.56
C PHE A 173 1.67 19.01 -2.67
N PRO A 174 2.70 19.76 -2.25
CA PRO A 174 3.68 19.26 -1.31
C PRO A 174 3.01 18.97 0.03
N THR A 175 3.39 17.87 0.67
CA THR A 175 2.93 17.53 2.02
C THR A 175 4.09 17.67 3.00
N GLU A 176 3.79 17.81 4.30
CA GLU A 176 4.80 17.89 5.37
C GLU A 176 5.60 16.58 5.55
N GLY A 177 5.28 15.52 4.81
CA GLY A 177 5.83 14.16 4.98
C GLY A 177 6.82 13.68 3.90
N ASP A 178 7.45 14.60 3.16
CA ASP A 178 8.39 14.30 2.06
C ASP A 178 7.76 13.46 0.93
N TYR A 179 6.49 13.70 0.60
CA TYR A 179 5.82 13.17 -0.59
C TYR A 179 4.84 14.21 -1.12
N TYR A 180 4.30 13.98 -2.31
CA TYR A 180 3.31 14.86 -2.92
C TYR A 180 1.92 14.24 -2.91
N ARG A 181 0.92 15.09 -2.89
CA ARG A 181 -0.43 14.72 -3.31
C ARG A 181 -0.61 15.18 -4.75
N GLU A 182 -1.07 14.31 -5.62
CA GLU A 182 -1.33 14.61 -7.02
C GLU A 182 -2.82 14.52 -7.30
N HIS A 183 -3.38 15.54 -7.96
CA HIS A 183 -4.72 15.50 -8.51
C HIS A 183 -4.62 15.42 -10.03
N GLN A 184 -5.39 14.54 -10.65
CA GLN A 184 -5.40 14.31 -12.09
C GLN A 184 -6.81 14.40 -12.67
N TRP A 185 -6.94 14.92 -13.88
CA TRP A 185 -8.14 14.82 -14.70
C TRP A 185 -7.79 14.68 -16.19
N PHE A 186 -8.41 13.69 -16.83
CA PHE A 186 -8.19 13.35 -18.23
C PHE A 186 -9.35 13.88 -19.10
N PRO A 187 -9.12 14.83 -20.01
CA PRO A 187 -10.18 15.40 -20.86
C PRO A 187 -10.86 14.36 -21.77
N GLU A 188 -10.08 13.43 -22.31
CA GLU A 188 -10.54 12.38 -23.24
C GLU A 188 -10.71 11.02 -22.55
N GLY A 189 -10.67 11.00 -21.21
CA GLY A 189 -10.71 9.81 -20.37
C GLY A 189 -9.32 9.23 -20.08
N PRO A 190 -9.20 8.30 -19.11
CA PRO A 190 -10.27 7.65 -18.34
C PRO A 190 -11.10 8.56 -17.41
N TYR A 191 -12.39 8.24 -17.26
CA TYR A 191 -13.38 9.01 -16.47
C TYR A 191 -13.75 8.38 -15.13
N ASP A 192 -13.18 7.23 -14.78
CA ASP A 192 -13.41 6.54 -13.52
C ASP A 192 -12.52 7.10 -12.39
N GLU A 193 -13.06 7.17 -11.17
CA GLU A 193 -12.27 7.51 -9.98
C GLU A 193 -11.18 6.46 -9.77
N ALA A 194 -9.97 6.94 -9.53
CA ALA A 194 -8.85 6.07 -9.18
C ALA A 194 -7.94 6.75 -8.17
N ARG A 195 -7.25 5.92 -7.40
CA ARG A 195 -6.21 6.35 -6.48
C ARG A 195 -4.97 5.52 -6.70
N HIS A 196 -3.79 6.11 -6.59
CA HIS A 196 -2.55 5.36 -6.72
C HIS A 196 -1.49 5.82 -5.74
N TRP A 197 -0.63 4.88 -5.34
CA TRP A 197 0.67 5.21 -4.76
C TRP A 197 1.73 5.13 -5.83
N ASP A 198 2.66 6.08 -5.81
CA ASP A 198 3.84 6.06 -6.66
C ASP A 198 5.09 5.94 -5.80
N PHE A 199 5.89 4.89 -6.03
CA PHE A 199 7.08 4.58 -5.26
C PHE A 199 8.37 4.75 -6.05
N VAL A 200 9.36 5.37 -5.42
CA VAL A 200 10.76 5.26 -5.81
C VAL A 200 11.35 3.99 -5.21
N THR A 201 11.99 3.18 -6.04
CA THR A 201 12.72 1.97 -5.65
C THR A 201 13.80 1.64 -6.68
N ASP A 202 14.86 0.95 -6.26
CA ASP A 202 15.92 0.48 -7.16
C ASP A 202 15.42 -0.60 -8.14
N GLU A 203 14.36 -1.33 -7.76
CA GLU A 203 13.80 -2.48 -8.48
C GLU A 203 12.31 -2.26 -8.81
N PRO A 204 11.95 -1.26 -9.64
CA PRO A 204 10.54 -0.91 -9.87
C PRO A 204 9.78 -1.99 -10.65
N GLU A 205 10.44 -2.71 -11.55
CA GLU A 205 9.84 -3.82 -12.29
C GLU A 205 9.55 -5.01 -11.36
N ASP A 206 10.46 -5.32 -10.42
CA ASP A 206 10.25 -6.39 -9.43
C ASP A 206 9.04 -6.10 -8.54
N LEU A 207 8.91 -4.87 -8.02
CA LEU A 207 7.74 -4.44 -7.24
C LEU A 207 6.44 -4.66 -8.02
N LEU A 208 6.38 -4.19 -9.27
CA LEU A 208 5.17 -4.29 -10.09
C LEU A 208 4.85 -5.75 -10.43
N ASN A 209 5.85 -6.57 -10.73
CA ASN A 209 5.68 -7.99 -10.97
C ASN A 209 5.21 -8.75 -9.72
N PHE A 210 5.78 -8.45 -8.54
CA PHE A 210 5.36 -9.03 -7.26
C PHE A 210 3.89 -8.76 -6.97
N LEU A 211 3.46 -7.49 -7.12
CA LEU A 211 2.07 -7.11 -6.91
C LEU A 211 1.14 -7.75 -7.94
N ALA A 212 1.50 -7.70 -9.22
CA ALA A 212 0.69 -8.28 -10.29
C ALA A 212 0.51 -9.80 -10.11
N ALA A 213 1.58 -10.51 -9.74
CA ALA A 213 1.54 -11.95 -9.46
C ALA A 213 0.60 -12.29 -8.29
N ALA A 214 0.59 -11.49 -7.23
CA ALA A 214 -0.33 -11.66 -6.12
C ALA A 214 -1.80 -11.61 -6.58
N TYR A 215 -2.09 -10.78 -7.58
CA TYR A 215 -3.43 -10.62 -8.16
C TYR A 215 -3.71 -11.50 -9.38
N GLY A 216 -2.78 -12.37 -9.78
CA GLY A 216 -2.94 -13.21 -10.97
C GLY A 216 -3.06 -12.41 -12.28
N GLN A 217 -2.43 -11.23 -12.33
CA GLN A 217 -2.46 -10.32 -13.47
C GLN A 217 -1.03 -9.98 -13.94
N SER A 218 -0.92 -9.16 -14.99
CA SER A 218 0.35 -8.63 -15.48
C SER A 218 0.42 -7.11 -15.27
N PRO A 219 1.59 -6.55 -14.94
CA PRO A 219 1.75 -5.10 -14.87
C PRO A 219 1.69 -4.48 -16.27
N VAL A 220 1.35 -3.19 -16.32
CA VAL A 220 1.44 -2.39 -17.55
C VAL A 220 2.71 -1.55 -17.49
N PHE A 221 3.67 -1.84 -18.36
CA PHE A 221 4.89 -1.04 -18.50
C PHE A 221 4.70 0.06 -19.56
N PHE A 222 5.36 1.20 -19.35
CA PHE A 222 5.30 2.35 -20.24
C PHE A 222 6.56 2.42 -21.11
N ASP A 223 6.39 2.19 -22.42
CA ASP A 223 7.51 2.07 -23.36
C ASP A 223 8.30 3.37 -23.56
N ASP A 224 7.66 4.53 -23.35
CA ASP A 224 8.24 5.86 -23.54
C ASP A 224 8.44 6.62 -22.21
N ALA A 225 8.65 5.91 -21.10
CA ALA A 225 8.85 6.55 -19.81
C ALA A 225 10.08 7.49 -19.83
N GLY A 226 9.85 8.79 -19.68
CA GLY A 226 10.91 9.76 -19.49
C GLY A 226 11.69 9.49 -18.20
N LYS A 227 12.84 10.14 -18.03
CA LYS A 227 13.71 9.95 -16.85
C LYS A 227 12.97 10.08 -15.50
N ASN A 228 11.94 10.92 -15.44
CA ASN A 228 11.17 11.20 -14.23
C ASN A 228 9.80 10.52 -14.21
N ASP A 229 9.46 9.71 -15.21
CA ASP A 229 8.17 9.02 -15.28
C ASP A 229 8.26 7.64 -14.58
N PRO A 230 7.13 7.12 -14.07
CA PRO A 230 7.10 5.74 -13.61
C PRO A 230 7.36 4.78 -14.78
N VAL A 231 8.00 3.64 -14.49
CA VAL A 231 8.27 2.60 -15.51
C VAL A 231 6.99 1.83 -15.86
N GLY A 232 5.98 1.88 -15.00
CA GLY A 232 4.73 1.17 -15.19
C GLY A 232 3.78 1.31 -14.00
N VAL A 233 2.67 0.56 -14.08
CA VAL A 233 1.59 0.56 -13.11
C VAL A 233 0.94 -0.82 -12.99
N VAL A 234 0.47 -1.15 -11.80
CA VAL A 234 -0.48 -2.24 -11.53
C VAL A 234 -1.78 -1.62 -11.04
N TRP A 235 -2.91 -1.95 -11.68
CA TRP A 235 -4.24 -1.55 -11.24
C TRP A 235 -4.99 -2.73 -10.64
N VAL A 236 -5.67 -2.51 -9.53
CA VAL A 236 -6.55 -3.47 -8.86
C VAL A 236 -7.93 -2.83 -8.74
N ASN A 237 -8.98 -3.56 -9.09
CA ASN A 237 -10.35 -3.11 -8.90
C ASN A 237 -10.81 -3.48 -7.49
N ALA A 238 -11.20 -2.49 -6.69
CA ALA A 238 -11.87 -2.72 -5.42
C ALA A 238 -13.33 -3.18 -5.66
N GLU A 239 -13.93 -3.84 -4.66
CA GLU A 239 -15.32 -4.31 -4.72
C GLU A 239 -16.33 -3.17 -4.97
N ASP A 240 -16.00 -1.95 -4.56
CA ASP A 240 -16.83 -0.75 -4.74
C ASP A 240 -16.67 -0.09 -6.11
N GLY A 241 -15.85 -0.67 -7.01
CA GLY A 241 -15.58 -0.15 -8.35
C GLY A 241 -14.45 0.88 -8.42
N THR A 242 -13.88 1.30 -7.29
CA THR A 242 -12.71 2.18 -7.26
C THR A 242 -11.48 1.44 -7.80
N LYS A 243 -10.65 2.11 -8.61
CA LYS A 243 -9.35 1.55 -9.02
C LYS A 243 -8.24 1.99 -8.09
N LEU A 244 -7.44 1.01 -7.65
CA LEU A 244 -6.25 1.21 -6.84
C LEU A 244 -5.01 0.89 -7.67
N GLY A 245 -4.13 1.87 -7.77
CA GLY A 245 -2.90 1.79 -8.55
C GLY A 245 -1.67 1.71 -7.68
N VAL A 246 -0.67 0.97 -8.14
CA VAL A 246 0.71 1.15 -7.70
C VAL A 246 1.57 1.45 -8.91
N MET A 247 2.22 2.60 -8.90
CA MET A 247 3.23 3.01 -9.86
C MET A 247 4.62 2.88 -9.21
N ALA A 248 5.64 2.62 -10.04
CA ALA A 248 7.01 2.48 -9.57
C ALA A 248 7.97 3.22 -10.50
N ARG A 249 9.01 3.84 -9.92
CA ARG A 249 10.04 4.61 -10.63
C ARG A 249 11.42 4.40 -10.01
N LYS A 250 12.47 4.62 -10.80
CA LYS A 250 13.87 4.49 -10.32
C LYS A 250 14.36 5.72 -9.56
N THR A 251 13.90 6.91 -9.94
CA THR A 251 14.50 8.16 -9.43
C THR A 251 13.49 9.04 -8.72
N TRP A 252 13.93 9.55 -7.57
CA TRP A 252 13.30 10.69 -6.93
C TRP A 252 13.53 11.95 -7.75
N TRP A 253 12.51 12.79 -7.90
CA TRP A 253 12.65 14.15 -8.38
C TRP A 253 11.79 15.09 -7.54
N LYS A 254 12.17 16.38 -7.50
CA LYS A 254 11.42 17.39 -6.77
C LYS A 254 10.46 18.10 -7.70
N VAL A 255 9.17 18.06 -7.37
CA VAL A 255 8.14 18.73 -8.15
C VAL A 255 8.42 20.23 -8.23
N GLY A 256 8.50 20.76 -9.46
CA GLY A 256 8.75 22.17 -9.73
C GLY A 256 10.22 22.55 -9.99
N GLU A 257 11.15 21.60 -9.97
CA GLU A 257 12.59 21.83 -10.26
C GLU A 257 13.06 21.18 -11.57
N ILE A 258 12.15 20.99 -12.55
CA ILE A 258 12.47 20.44 -13.88
C ILE A 258 12.81 21.56 -14.86
#